data_AF-A0A2N6FPI1-F1
#
_entry.id   AF-A0A2N6FPI1-F1
#
_cell.length_a   1.000
_cell.length_b   1.000
_cell.length_c   1.000
_cell.angle_alpha   90.00
_cell.angle_beta   90.00
_cell.angle_gamma   90.00
#
_symmetry.space_group_name_H-M   'P 1'
#
loop_
_entity.id
_entity.type
_entity.pdbx_description
1 polymer ?
#
loop_
_entity_poly.entity_id
_entity_poly.type
_entity_poly.pdbx_seq_one_letter_code
_entity_poly.pdbx_strand_id
1 'polypeptide(L)'
;MSNMNCNLPMQKYFLIDKVIINENEEFYFDIYGKNLKEERVSLISTKGQPLTKERVQNLISNKLLYVHEEEKLFYDEYYINYMKQKITPENMENFYKSIGDTINRMFEDPESLGNVKKVKEVVKNIISTILHVEFTVSSFISILSHDYLYTYSFS
;
A
#
# COMPACT_ATOMS: atom_id res chain seq x y z
N MET A 1 -43.93 20.78 8.70
CA MET A 1 -42.56 21.11 8.27
C MET A 1 -41.64 20.09 8.92
N SER A 2 -41.24 19.05 8.17
CA SER A 2 -40.35 18.01 8.69
C SER A 2 -38.89 18.41 8.46
N ASN A 3 -38.15 18.60 9.54
CA ASN A 3 -36.70 18.78 9.51
C ASN A 3 -36.06 17.45 9.13
N MET A 4 -35.61 17.31 7.88
CA MET A 4 -34.65 16.28 7.50
C MET A 4 -33.28 16.69 8.05
N ASN A 5 -32.96 16.18 9.24
CA ASN A 5 -31.60 16.09 9.72
C ASN A 5 -30.88 15.00 8.89
N CYS A 6 -30.33 15.39 7.73
CA CYS A 6 -29.39 14.55 7.01
C CYS A 6 -28.05 14.59 7.76
N ASN A 7 -27.86 13.66 8.70
CA ASN A 7 -26.53 13.27 9.13
C ASN A 7 -25.83 12.64 7.93
N LEU A 8 -25.12 13.45 7.14
CA LEU A 8 -24.18 12.96 6.15
C LEU A 8 -23.14 12.11 6.90
N PRO A 9 -22.87 10.87 6.46
CA PRO A 9 -21.82 10.05 7.08
C PRO A 9 -20.51 10.83 7.01
N MET A 10 -19.75 10.84 8.12
CA MET A 10 -18.37 11.33 8.10
C MET A 10 -17.61 10.55 7.04
N GLN A 11 -17.37 11.18 5.89
CA GLN A 11 -16.56 10.59 4.83
C GLN A 11 -15.16 10.33 5.39
N LYS A 12 -14.75 9.06 5.41
CA LYS A 12 -13.41 8.67 5.85
C LYS A 12 -12.49 8.63 4.65
N TYR A 13 -11.29 9.16 4.86
CA TYR A 13 -10.26 9.28 3.86
C TYR A 13 -8.98 8.63 4.36
N PHE A 14 -8.31 7.88 3.49
CA PHE A 14 -7.06 7.18 3.79
C PHE A 14 -5.92 7.81 3.03
N LEU A 15 -4.79 8.04 3.69
CA LEU A 15 -3.60 8.61 3.06
C LEU A 15 -3.03 7.61 2.04
N ILE A 16 -2.68 8.10 0.86
CA ILE A 16 -2.02 7.30 -0.18
C ILE A 16 -0.56 7.71 -0.36
N ASP A 17 0.27 6.75 -0.75
CA ASP A 17 1.67 6.99 -1.10
C ASP A 17 1.75 7.58 -2.52
N LYS A 18 2.60 8.59 -2.71
CA LYS A 18 2.79 9.22 -4.03
C LYS A 18 3.64 8.39 -4.98
N VAL A 19 4.30 7.34 -4.47
CA VAL A 19 5.18 6.47 -5.27
C VAL A 19 4.44 5.81 -6.46
N ILE A 20 3.11 5.68 -6.37
CA ILE A 20 2.26 5.10 -7.42
C ILE A 20 1.90 6.08 -8.55
N ILE A 21 2.29 7.35 -8.45
CA ILE A 21 1.91 8.38 -9.41
C ILE A 21 2.94 8.43 -10.55
N ASN A 22 2.55 7.96 -11.74
CA ASN A 22 3.34 8.10 -12.96
C ASN A 22 2.48 8.60 -14.14
N GLU A 23 3.15 9.13 -15.16
CA GLU A 23 2.50 9.52 -16.41
C GLU A 23 1.94 8.29 -17.14
N ASN A 24 0.79 8.46 -17.81
CA ASN A 24 0.06 7.44 -18.57
C ASN A 24 -0.56 6.29 -17.74
N GLU A 25 -0.43 6.33 -16.42
CA GLU A 25 -1.19 5.42 -15.55
C GLU A 25 -2.66 5.87 -15.45
N GLU A 26 -3.54 4.90 -15.26
CA GLU A 26 -4.97 5.10 -15.03
C GLU A 26 -5.35 4.50 -13.68
N PHE A 27 -5.98 5.31 -12.83
CA PHE A 27 -6.47 4.83 -11.53
C PHE A 27 -7.93 4.43 -11.60
N TYR A 28 -8.26 3.37 -10.88
CA TYR A 28 -9.65 2.90 -10.69
C TYR A 28 -10.29 3.44 -9.40
N PHE A 29 -9.66 4.44 -8.78
CA PHE A 29 -10.10 5.12 -7.56
C PHE A 29 -9.90 6.63 -7.69
N ASP A 30 -10.73 7.41 -7.01
CA ASP A 30 -10.63 8.86 -6.97
C ASP A 30 -9.51 9.28 -6.02
N ILE A 31 -8.75 10.32 -6.41
CA ILE A 31 -7.73 10.91 -5.57
C ILE A 31 -8.20 12.28 -5.10
N TYR A 32 -8.21 12.41 -3.79
CA TYR A 32 -8.46 13.65 -3.09
C TYR A 32 -7.16 14.19 -2.54
N GLY A 33 -7.09 15.48 -2.26
CA GLY A 33 -5.95 16.04 -1.57
C GLY A 33 -6.31 17.23 -0.73
N LYS A 34 -5.30 17.67 0.02
CA LYS A 34 -5.40 18.80 0.92
C LYS A 34 -4.21 19.72 0.71
N ASN A 35 -4.48 20.93 0.23
CA ASN A 35 -3.48 21.98 0.15
C ASN A 35 -3.26 22.64 1.51
N LEU A 36 -2.07 23.21 1.73
CA LEU A 36 -1.68 23.85 3.00
C LEU A 36 -2.61 24.99 3.46
N LYS A 37 -3.42 25.54 2.55
CA LYS A 37 -4.36 26.63 2.80
C LYS A 37 -5.82 26.18 2.92
N GLU A 38 -6.12 24.93 2.59
CA GLU A 38 -7.48 24.40 2.58
C GLU A 38 -7.71 23.51 3.80
N GLU A 39 -8.75 23.80 4.58
CA GLU A 39 -9.14 22.93 5.70
C GLU A 39 -9.78 21.62 5.23
N ARG A 40 -10.40 21.64 4.04
CA ARG A 40 -11.21 20.55 3.49
C ARG A 40 -10.46 19.78 2.42
N VAL A 41 -10.72 18.47 2.39
CA VAL A 41 -10.24 17.56 1.36
C VAL A 41 -11.05 17.82 0.08
N SER A 42 -10.37 17.99 -1.05
CA SER A 42 -11.00 18.26 -2.35
C SER A 42 -10.61 17.18 -3.37
N LEU A 43 -11.51 16.88 -4.30
CA LEU A 43 -11.25 15.93 -5.39
C LEU A 43 -10.24 16.54 -6.37
N ILE A 44 -9.16 15.83 -6.66
CA ILE A 44 -8.05 16.31 -7.51
C ILE A 44 -7.94 15.47 -8.78
N SER A 45 -8.16 14.16 -8.68
CA SER A 45 -8.18 13.26 -9.83
C SER A 45 -9.38 12.34 -9.75
N THR A 46 -10.07 12.21 -10.87
CA THR A 46 -11.17 11.25 -11.04
C THR A 46 -10.62 9.96 -11.62
N LYS A 47 -11.14 8.83 -11.15
CA LYS A 47 -10.87 7.51 -11.71
C LYS A 47 -11.25 7.40 -13.19
N GLY A 48 -10.64 6.45 -13.88
CA GLY A 48 -10.94 6.17 -15.29
C GLY A 48 -10.33 7.17 -16.27
N GLN A 49 -9.38 8.00 -15.80
CA GLN A 49 -8.72 8.99 -16.64
C GLN A 49 -7.19 8.83 -16.57
N PRO A 50 -6.51 8.79 -17.72
CA PRO A 50 -5.07 8.70 -17.74
C PRO A 50 -4.43 9.95 -17.14
N LEU A 51 -3.33 9.75 -16.43
CA LEU A 51 -2.54 10.82 -15.85
C LEU A 51 -1.68 11.49 -16.91
N THR A 52 -2.05 12.72 -17.29
CA THR A 52 -1.20 13.61 -18.08
C THR A 52 -0.06 14.17 -17.22
N LYS A 53 1.01 14.63 -17.87
CA LYS A 53 2.14 15.29 -17.20
C LYS A 53 1.72 16.43 -16.26
N GLU A 54 0.77 17.26 -16.69
CA GLU A 54 0.22 18.35 -15.87
C GLU A 54 -0.50 17.82 -14.62
N ARG A 55 -1.27 16.74 -14.76
CA ARG A 55 -1.97 16.09 -13.64
C ARG A 55 -1.03 15.45 -12.65
N VAL A 56 0.02 14.78 -13.14
CA VAL A 56 1.09 14.24 -12.30
C VAL A 56 1.73 15.35 -11.47
N GLN A 57 2.10 16.47 -12.12
CA GLN A 57 2.66 17.62 -11.41
C GLN A 57 1.72 18.19 -10.35
N ASN A 58 0.41 18.30 -10.66
CA ASN A 58 -0.59 18.76 -9.70
C ASN A 58 -0.67 17.81 -8.49
N LEU A 59 -0.77 16.49 -8.72
CA LEU A 59 -0.82 15.51 -7.65
C LEU A 59 0.44 15.51 -6.77
N ILE A 60 1.62 15.60 -7.38
CA ILE A 60 2.89 15.67 -6.65
C ILE A 60 2.96 16.96 -5.80
N SER A 61 2.44 18.07 -6.32
CA SER A 61 2.45 19.38 -5.64
C SER A 61 1.59 19.42 -4.36
N ASN A 62 0.54 18.59 -4.28
CA ASN A 62 -0.32 18.50 -3.11
C ASN A 62 0.39 17.78 -1.97
N LYS A 63 0.44 18.36 -0.75
CA LYS A 63 1.23 17.78 0.36
C LYS A 63 0.78 16.37 0.72
N LEU A 64 -0.53 16.16 0.86
CA LEU A 64 -1.14 14.90 1.25
C LEU A 64 -2.23 14.55 0.24
N LEU A 65 -2.23 13.28 -0.18
CA LEU A 65 -3.22 12.71 -1.08
C LEU A 65 -3.98 11.62 -0.34
N TYR A 66 -5.24 11.44 -0.69
CA TYR A 66 -6.15 10.54 -0.04
C TYR A 66 -7.04 9.81 -1.02
N VAL A 67 -7.52 8.64 -0.60
CA VAL A 67 -8.59 7.87 -1.25
C VAL A 67 -9.78 7.76 -0.30
N HIS A 68 -11.00 7.67 -0.84
CA HIS A 68 -12.20 7.46 -0.04
C HIS A 68 -12.24 6.02 0.53
N GLU A 69 -12.87 5.82 1.69
CA GLU A 69 -12.98 4.51 2.36
C GLU A 69 -13.54 3.41 1.45
N GLU A 70 -14.56 3.75 0.65
CA GLU A 70 -15.20 2.81 -0.29
C GLU A 70 -14.27 2.33 -1.40
N GLU A 71 -13.22 3.10 -1.71
CA GLU A 71 -12.29 2.81 -2.80
C GLU A 71 -10.91 2.36 -2.31
N LYS A 72 -10.73 2.25 -0.99
CA LYS A 72 -9.46 1.87 -0.37
C LYS A 72 -8.94 0.52 -0.88
N LEU A 73 -9.84 -0.46 -1.09
CA LEU A 73 -9.46 -1.77 -1.60
C LEU A 73 -8.81 -1.70 -3.00
N PHE A 74 -9.37 -0.88 -3.90
CA PHE A 74 -8.80 -0.67 -5.24
C PHE A 74 -7.41 -0.03 -5.17
N TYR A 75 -7.23 0.93 -4.26
CA TYR A 75 -5.92 1.53 -4.01
C TYR A 75 -4.92 0.51 -3.46
N ASP A 76 -5.30 -0.28 -2.44
CA ASP A 76 -4.42 -1.26 -1.81
C ASP A 76 -3.95 -2.30 -2.85
N GLU A 77 -4.88 -2.83 -3.66
CA GLU A 77 -4.56 -3.78 -4.74
C GLU A 77 -3.64 -3.17 -5.80
N TYR A 78 -3.94 -1.95 -6.25
CA TYR A 78 -3.10 -1.23 -7.22
C TYR A 78 -1.69 -1.01 -6.68
N TYR A 79 -1.58 -0.50 -5.44
CA TYR A 79 -0.31 -0.24 -4.78
C TYR A 79 0.54 -1.51 -4.70
N ILE A 80 -0.04 -2.62 -4.29
CA ILE A 80 0.66 -3.91 -4.19
C ILE A 80 1.15 -4.37 -5.56
N ASN A 81 0.32 -4.32 -6.58
CA ASN A 81 0.69 -4.71 -7.94
C ASN A 81 1.81 -3.83 -8.50
N TYR A 82 1.70 -2.51 -8.31
CA TYR A 82 2.71 -1.55 -8.71
C TYR A 82 4.05 -1.82 -8.03
N MET A 83 4.03 -2.06 -6.71
CA MET A 83 5.24 -2.39 -5.96
C MET A 83 5.83 -3.73 -6.43
N LYS A 84 5.03 -4.78 -6.62
CA LYS A 84 5.51 -6.07 -7.16
C LYS A 84 6.25 -5.90 -8.49
N GLN A 85 5.71 -5.10 -9.42
CA GLN A 85 6.35 -4.82 -10.71
C GLN A 85 7.67 -4.05 -10.57
N LYS A 86 7.72 -3.03 -9.70
CA LYS A 86 8.96 -2.27 -9.40
C LYS A 86 10.01 -3.10 -8.68
N ILE A 87 9.61 -4.14 -7.95
CA ILE A 87 10.46 -5.00 -7.10
C ILE A 87 10.74 -6.35 -7.76
N THR A 88 10.59 -6.53 -9.07
CA THR A 88 11.05 -7.78 -9.69
C THR A 88 12.49 -7.67 -10.24
N PRO A 89 13.57 -7.59 -9.42
CA PRO A 89 14.78 -8.30 -9.77
C PRO A 89 14.46 -9.81 -9.76
N GLU A 90 15.05 -10.58 -10.68
CA GLU A 90 14.88 -12.04 -10.84
C GLU A 90 15.08 -12.86 -9.53
N ASN A 91 15.59 -12.27 -8.45
CA ASN A 91 15.90 -12.95 -7.19
C ASN A 91 14.91 -12.68 -6.03
N MET A 92 13.95 -11.76 -6.20
CA MET A 92 13.06 -11.36 -5.09
C MET A 92 11.85 -12.28 -4.88
N GLU A 93 11.39 -12.99 -5.91
CA GLU A 93 10.31 -13.98 -5.77
C GLU A 93 10.69 -15.11 -4.81
N ASN A 94 11.90 -15.66 -4.96
CA ASN A 94 12.46 -16.66 -4.06
C ASN A 94 12.61 -16.11 -2.63
N PHE A 95 12.93 -14.83 -2.50
CA PHE A 95 13.03 -14.15 -1.22
C PHE A 95 11.66 -14.05 -0.53
N TYR A 96 10.63 -13.55 -1.22
CA TYR A 96 9.26 -13.48 -0.68
C TYR A 96 8.72 -14.85 -0.29
N LYS A 97 8.92 -15.86 -1.15
CA LYS A 97 8.53 -17.25 -0.87
C LYS A 97 9.23 -17.81 0.37
N SER A 98 10.54 -17.60 0.49
CA SER A 98 11.31 -18.04 1.66
C SER A 98 10.81 -17.40 2.96
N ILE A 99 10.30 -16.18 2.90
CA ILE A 99 9.74 -15.48 4.05
C ILE A 99 8.37 -16.03 4.39
N GLY A 100 7.49 -16.19 3.42
CA GLY A 100 6.19 -16.84 3.59
C GLY A 100 6.32 -18.22 4.23
N ASP A 101 7.23 -19.06 3.71
CA ASP A 101 7.49 -20.39 4.25
C ASP A 101 8.02 -20.35 5.70
N THR A 102 8.82 -19.34 6.04
CA THR A 102 9.35 -19.19 7.40
C THR A 102 8.26 -18.73 8.37
N ILE A 103 7.41 -17.80 7.96
CA ILE A 103 6.26 -17.33 8.74
C ILE A 103 5.28 -18.48 8.97
N ASN A 104 4.96 -19.25 7.93
CA ASN A 104 4.08 -20.43 8.04
C ASN A 104 4.64 -21.44 9.06
N ARG A 105 5.93 -21.75 9.00
CA ARG A 105 6.58 -22.65 9.97
C ARG A 105 6.59 -22.10 11.40
N MET A 106 6.62 -20.78 11.58
CA MET A 106 6.47 -20.18 12.91
C MET A 106 5.04 -20.33 13.44
N PHE A 107 4.03 -20.18 12.58
CA PHE A 107 2.65 -20.43 13.00
C PHE A 107 2.41 -21.90 13.36
N GLU A 108 3.05 -22.83 12.63
CA GLU A 108 2.96 -24.26 12.90
C GLU A 108 3.73 -24.69 14.16
N ASP A 109 4.93 -24.14 14.40
CA ASP A 109 5.79 -24.48 15.54
C ASP A 109 6.63 -23.28 16.01
N PRO A 110 6.06 -22.40 16.85
CA PRO A 110 6.70 -21.16 17.27
C PRO A 110 7.86 -21.36 18.26
N GLU A 111 7.89 -22.48 18.99
CA GLU A 111 8.86 -22.72 20.08
C GLU A 111 10.14 -23.43 19.60
N SER A 112 10.15 -23.95 18.37
CA SER A 112 11.34 -24.55 17.78
C SER A 112 12.50 -23.55 17.71
N LEU A 113 13.57 -23.85 18.44
CA LEU A 113 14.86 -23.14 18.38
C LEU A 113 15.41 -23.01 16.94
N GLY A 114 15.08 -23.96 16.07
CA GLY A 114 15.42 -23.90 14.64
C GLY A 114 14.64 -22.81 13.90
N ASN A 115 13.36 -22.63 14.23
CA ASN A 115 12.52 -21.59 13.65
C ASN A 115 12.92 -20.20 14.14
N VAL A 116 13.25 -20.05 15.43
CA VAL A 116 13.77 -18.78 16.00
C VAL A 116 15.05 -18.32 15.30
N LYS A 117 15.98 -19.25 15.00
CA LYS A 117 17.22 -18.91 14.26
C LYS A 117 16.95 -18.46 12.83
N LYS A 118 16.08 -19.17 12.10
CA LYS A 118 15.71 -18.84 10.71
C LYS A 118 15.04 -17.47 10.60
N VAL A 119 14.27 -17.08 11.61
CA VAL A 119 13.58 -15.79 11.62
C VAL A 119 14.56 -14.65 11.78
N LYS A 120 15.60 -14.84 12.60
CA LYS A 120 16.69 -13.87 12.71
C LYS A 120 17.41 -13.67 11.37
N GLU A 121 17.58 -14.72 10.58
CA GLU A 121 18.16 -14.62 9.23
C GLU A 121 17.20 -13.92 8.25
N VAL A 122 15.91 -14.25 8.29
CA VAL A 122 14.88 -13.56 7.50
C VAL A 122 14.86 -12.07 7.80
N VAL A 123 14.82 -11.66 9.07
CA VAL A 123 14.83 -10.24 9.47
C VAL A 123 16.10 -9.53 8.99
N LYS A 124 17.27 -10.19 9.06
CA LYS A 124 18.51 -9.63 8.51
C LYS A 124 18.45 -9.43 7.01
N ASN A 125 17.92 -10.40 6.27
CA ASN A 125 17.80 -10.30 4.82
C ASN A 125 16.77 -9.21 4.44
N ILE A 126 15.67 -9.07 5.18
CA ILE A 126 14.72 -7.95 5.03
C ILE A 126 15.43 -6.61 5.17
N ILE A 127 16.21 -6.44 6.24
CA ILE A 127 16.97 -5.20 6.48
C ILE A 127 17.97 -4.95 5.35
N SER A 128 18.71 -5.98 4.91
CA SER A 128 19.69 -5.86 3.82
C SER A 128 19.03 -5.46 2.50
N THR A 129 17.91 -6.09 2.14
CA THR A 129 17.14 -5.78 0.94
C THR A 129 16.60 -4.35 0.96
N ILE A 130 16.10 -3.89 2.10
CA ILE A 130 15.61 -2.51 2.29
C ILE A 130 16.74 -1.48 2.19
N LEU A 131 17.96 -1.84 2.60
CA LEU A 131 19.12 -0.96 2.50
C LEU A 131 19.71 -0.89 1.08
N HIS A 132 19.47 -1.92 0.25
CA HIS A 132 20.03 -2.02 -1.10
C HIS A 132 19.06 -1.58 -2.21
N VAL A 133 17.77 -1.57 -1.97
CA VAL A 133 16.73 -1.15 -2.92
C VAL A 133 16.08 0.13 -2.38
N GLU A 134 15.71 1.11 -3.23
CA GLU A 134 14.89 2.27 -2.83
C GLU A 134 13.48 1.82 -2.42
N PHE A 135 13.40 1.10 -1.31
CA PHE A 135 12.24 0.35 -0.88
C PHE A 135 12.01 0.58 0.61
N THR A 136 10.81 1.02 0.95
CA THR A 136 10.49 1.31 2.36
C THR A 136 10.07 0.03 3.08
N VAL A 137 10.43 -0.09 4.37
CA VAL A 137 9.92 -1.13 5.27
C VAL A 137 8.40 -1.24 5.17
N SER A 138 7.70 -0.12 5.03
CA SER A 138 6.24 -0.09 4.89
C SER A 138 5.74 -0.83 3.66
N SER A 139 6.37 -0.59 2.50
CA SER A 139 6.00 -1.28 1.25
C SER A 139 6.20 -2.78 1.36
N PHE A 140 7.29 -3.19 2.03
CA PHE A 140 7.59 -4.59 2.32
C PHE A 140 6.52 -5.27 3.17
N ILE A 141 6.19 -4.64 4.28
CA ILE A 141 5.20 -5.15 5.22
C ILE A 141 3.81 -5.20 4.56
N SER A 142 3.46 -4.24 3.71
CA SER A 142 2.20 -4.26 2.95
C SER A 142 2.10 -5.48 2.03
N ILE A 143 3.16 -5.80 1.28
CA ILE A 143 3.20 -6.99 0.39
C ILE A 143 3.07 -8.27 1.21
N LEU A 144 3.87 -8.43 2.27
CA LEU A 144 3.80 -9.62 3.11
C LEU A 144 2.44 -9.77 3.78
N SER A 145 1.84 -8.67 4.24
CA SER A 145 0.55 -8.71 4.91
C SER A 145 -0.56 -9.18 3.97
N HIS A 146 -0.53 -8.70 2.73
CA HIS A 146 -1.49 -9.11 1.72
C HIS A 146 -1.30 -10.56 1.28
N ASP A 147 -0.06 -10.98 0.99
CA ASP A 147 0.22 -12.30 0.43
C ASP A 147 0.17 -13.43 1.49
N TYR A 148 0.47 -13.15 2.76
CA TYR A 148 0.70 -14.20 3.76
C TYR A 148 -0.06 -14.02 5.09
N LEU A 149 -0.34 -12.80 5.56
CA LEU A 149 -1.06 -12.58 6.83
C LEU A 149 -2.58 -12.54 6.65
N TYR A 150 -3.07 -12.03 5.51
CA TYR A 150 -4.51 -12.00 5.21
C TYR A 150 -5.11 -13.41 5.08
N THR A 151 -4.31 -14.38 4.63
CA THR A 151 -4.72 -15.78 4.48
C THR A 151 -4.95 -16.50 5.81
N TYR A 152 -4.26 -16.09 6.88
CA TYR A 152 -4.36 -16.68 8.23
C TYR A 152 -5.31 -15.94 9.19
N SER A 153 -5.74 -14.72 8.86
CA SER A 153 -6.61 -13.92 9.73
C SER A 153 -8.10 -14.31 9.62
N PHE A 154 -8.45 -15.15 8.66
CA PHE A 154 -9.81 -15.64 8.38
C PHE A 154 -9.94 -17.18 8.38
N SER A 155 -8.94 -17.90 8.92
CA SER A 155 -9.02 -19.36 9.12
C SER A 155 -9.54 -19.72 10.51
#